data_AF-A0A9X2P7D1-F1
#
_entry.id   AF-A0A9X2P7D1-F1
#
_cell.length_a   1.000
_cell.length_b   1.000
_cell.length_c   1.000
_cell.angle_alpha   90.00
_cell.angle_beta   90.00
_cell.angle_gamma   90.00
#
_symmetry.space_group_name_H-M   'P 1'
#
loop_
_entity.id
_entity.type
_entity.pdbx_description
1 polymer ?
#
loop_
_entity_poly.entity_id
_entity_poly.type
_entity_poly.pdbx_seq_one_letter_code
_entity_poly.pdbx_strand_id
1 'polypeptide(L)' 'VGAVNVSASESVTATQSPALSITKTATENTFAAVGDELNYTVVVTNTGNVTLSNVAVSDPLTGLNTTIASLAPLASESI' A
#
# COMPACT_ATOMS: atom_id res chain seq x y z
N VAL A 1 -46.37 21.24 26.35
CA VAL A 1 -45.72 19.92 26.30
C VAL A 1 -44.34 20.09 25.70
N GLY A 2 -43.29 19.86 26.49
CA GLY A 2 -41.90 19.99 26.05
C GLY A 2 -41.49 18.78 25.20
N ALA A 3 -40.75 19.00 24.12
CA ALA A 3 -40.28 17.94 23.25
C ALA A 3 -39.33 17.01 24.03
N VAL A 4 -39.60 15.70 23.98
CA VAL A 4 -38.70 14.67 24.50
C VAL A 4 -37.77 14.27 23.36
N ASN A 5 -36.49 14.62 23.48
CA ASN A 5 -35.46 14.11 22.58
C ASN A 5 -34.89 12.82 23.17
N VAL A 6 -35.22 11.68 22.55
CA VAL A 6 -34.59 10.39 22.83
C VAL A 6 -33.61 10.09 21.70
N SER A 7 -32.35 9.88 22.04
CA SER A 7 -31.34 9.35 21.13
C SER A 7 -30.83 8.02 21.67
N ALA A 8 -30.49 7.11 20.75
CA ALA A 8 -29.83 5.85 21.05
C ALA A 8 -28.67 5.69 20.07
N SER A 9 -27.58 5.07 20.52
CA SER A 9 -26.41 4.74 19.72
C SER A 9 -26.04 3.28 19.92
N GLU A 10 -25.56 2.64 18.87
CA GLU A 10 -25.03 1.28 18.87
C GLU A 10 -23.59 1.31 18.33
N SER A 11 -22.74 0.39 18.75
CA SER A 11 -21.36 0.29 18.26
C SER A 11 -21.05 -1.13 17.85
N VAL A 12 -20.54 -1.28 16.63
CA VAL A 12 -20.05 -2.56 16.12
C VAL A 12 -18.54 -2.52 16.00
N THR A 13 -17.87 -3.57 16.47
CA THR A 13 -16.42 -3.72 16.33
C THR A 13 -16.08 -4.19 14.92
N ALA A 14 -15.23 -3.43 14.22
CA ALA A 14 -14.66 -3.86 12.94
C ALA A 14 -13.50 -4.84 13.18
N THR A 15 -13.47 -5.94 12.43
CA THR A 15 -12.34 -6.86 12.44
C THR A 15 -11.18 -6.25 11.66
N GLN A 16 -10.01 -6.12 12.29
CA GLN A 16 -8.80 -5.65 11.62
C GLN A 16 -8.25 -6.76 10.70
N SER A 17 -7.97 -6.39 9.46
CA SER A 17 -7.51 -7.27 8.39
C SER A 17 -6.39 -6.55 7.62
N PRO A 18 -5.16 -6.53 8.13
CA PRO A 18 -4.01 -5.98 7.41
C PRO A 18 -3.70 -6.84 6.18
N ALA A 19 -3.42 -6.20 5.05
CA ALA A 19 -2.99 -6.88 3.85
C ALA A 19 -2.16 -5.91 2.99
N LEU A 20 -1.18 -6.46 2.26
CA LEU A 20 -0.27 -5.70 1.41
C LEU A 20 -0.10 -6.43 0.08
N SER A 21 -0.04 -5.66 -1.00
CA SER A 21 0.31 -6.12 -2.34
C SER A 21 1.49 -5.30 -2.85
N ILE A 22 2.36 -5.92 -3.63
CA ILE A 22 3.48 -5.26 -4.29
C ILE A 22 3.57 -5.74 -5.73
N THR A 23 3.72 -4.81 -6.66
CA THR A 23 3.98 -5.11 -8.07
C THR A 23 5.26 -4.43 -8.50
N LYS A 24 6.05 -5.13 -9.31
CA LYS A 24 7.24 -4.60 -9.96
C LYS A 24 7.08 -4.81 -11.45
N THR A 25 7.16 -3.72 -12.21
CA THR A 25 6.90 -3.74 -13.65
C THR A 25 8.08 -3.09 -14.36
N ALA A 26 8.65 -3.77 -15.36
CA ALA A 26 9.64 -3.16 -16.23
C ALA A 26 8.97 -2.05 -17.05
N THR A 27 9.61 -0.90 -17.16
CA THR A 27 9.15 0.19 -18.01
C THR A 27 9.31 -0.18 -19.49
N GLU A 28 10.34 -0.94 -19.81
CA GLU A 28 10.62 -1.45 -21.14
C GLU A 28 9.92 -2.79 -21.39
N ASN A 29 9.38 -2.96 -22.60
CA ASN A 29 8.73 -4.21 -23.03
C ASN A 29 9.71 -5.18 -23.71
N THR A 30 10.92 -4.72 -24.03
CA THR A 30 11.94 -5.47 -24.78
C THR A 30 13.34 -5.09 -24.32
N PHE A 31 14.27 -6.02 -24.42
CA PHE A 31 15.72 -5.79 -24.30
C PHE A 31 16.40 -6.27 -25.58
N ALA A 32 17.48 -5.62 -25.99
CA ALA A 32 18.18 -5.90 -27.24
C ALA A 32 19.42 -6.78 -27.02
N ALA A 33 20.10 -6.63 -25.88
CA ALA A 33 21.30 -7.38 -25.56
C ALA A 33 21.46 -7.63 -24.04
N VAL A 34 22.34 -8.56 -23.70
CA VAL A 34 22.82 -8.71 -22.32
C VAL A 34 23.62 -7.46 -21.94
N GLY A 35 23.28 -6.87 -20.80
CA GLY A 35 23.91 -5.63 -20.33
C GLY A 35 23.05 -4.39 -20.54
N ASP A 36 21.90 -4.50 -21.21
CA ASP A 36 20.93 -3.41 -21.30
C ASP A 36 20.38 -3.07 -19.90
N GLU A 37 20.25 -1.78 -19.64
CA GLU A 37 19.66 -1.25 -18.41
C GLU A 37 18.13 -1.21 -18.54
N LEU A 38 17.44 -1.82 -17.57
CA LEU A 38 15.98 -1.84 -17.51
C LEU A 38 15.50 -1.03 -16.31
N ASN A 39 14.57 -0.13 -16.56
CA ASN A 39 13.92 0.64 -15.52
C ASN A 39 12.71 -0.14 -14.99
N TYR A 40 12.42 0.06 -13.71
CA TYR A 40 11.30 -0.59 -13.05
C TYR A 40 10.49 0.41 -12.26
N THR A 41 9.18 0.24 -12.28
CA THR A 41 8.26 0.90 -11.35
C THR A 41 7.81 -0.13 -10.32
N VAL A 42 7.92 0.22 -9.03
CA VAL A 42 7.43 -0.60 -7.93
C VAL A 42 6.21 0.07 -7.34
N VAL A 43 5.07 -0.63 -7.28
CA VAL A 43 3.85 -0.12 -6.65
C VAL A 43 3.54 -0.96 -5.43
N VAL A 44 3.44 -0.31 -4.28
CA VAL A 44 3.08 -0.94 -3.00
C VAL A 44 1.68 -0.48 -2.62
N THR A 45 0.77 -1.43 -2.42
CA THR A 45 -0.64 -1.16 -2.10
C THR A 45 -1.01 -1.80 -0.77
N ASN A 46 -1.59 -1.02 0.13
CA ASN A 46 -2.26 -1.57 1.31
C ASN A 46 -3.66 -2.04 0.92
N THR A 47 -3.85 -3.35 0.77
CA THR A 47 -5.15 -3.95 0.44
C THR A 47 -5.99 -4.27 1.68
N GLY A 48 -5.47 -3.98 2.87
CA GLY A 48 -6.15 -4.18 4.13
C GLY A 48 -7.06 -3.03 4.54
N ASN A 49 -7.67 -3.16 5.71
CA ASN A 49 -8.55 -2.14 6.30
C ASN A 49 -7.90 -1.36 7.47
N VAL A 50 -6.60 -1.54 7.68
CA VAL A 50 -5.81 -0.83 8.71
C VAL A 50 -4.63 -0.12 8.08
N THR A 51 -4.23 1.03 8.61
CA THR A 51 -3.02 1.73 8.18
C THR A 51 -1.78 0.90 8.49
N LEU A 52 -0.90 0.75 7.52
CA LEU A 52 0.42 0.14 7.70
C LEU A 52 1.45 1.23 7.96
N SER A 53 2.41 0.97 8.83
CA SER A 53 3.51 1.91 9.13
C SER A 53 4.85 1.22 8.95
N ASN A 54 5.88 1.99 8.59
CA ASN A 54 7.24 1.50 8.38
C ASN A 54 7.31 0.33 7.39
N VAL A 55 6.63 0.44 6.24
CA VAL A 55 6.67 -0.59 5.21
C VAL A 55 8.02 -0.53 4.50
N ALA A 56 8.89 -1.48 4.81
CA ALA A 56 10.21 -1.59 4.21
C ALA A 56 10.13 -2.29 2.84
N VAL A 57 10.73 -1.68 1.82
CA VAL A 57 10.76 -2.18 0.45
C VAL A 57 12.22 -2.35 0.03
N SER A 58 12.59 -3.57 -0.34
CA SER A 58 13.95 -3.90 -0.77
C SER A 58 13.92 -4.73 -2.05
N ASP A 59 14.74 -4.34 -3.02
CA ASP A 59 14.98 -5.10 -4.24
C ASP A 59 16.50 -5.19 -4.48
N PRO A 60 17.11 -6.34 -4.15
CA PRO A 60 18.56 -6.54 -4.29
C PRO A 60 19.08 -6.43 -5.73
N LEU A 61 18.22 -6.66 -6.74
CA LEU A 61 18.65 -6.63 -8.14
C LEU A 61 18.84 -5.21 -8.66
N THR A 62 18.01 -4.27 -8.20
CA THR A 62 18.12 -2.85 -8.55
C THR A 62 18.87 -2.04 -7.48
N GLY A 63 19.09 -2.62 -6.31
CA GLY A 63 19.65 -1.92 -5.15
C GLY A 63 18.65 -1.02 -4.43
N LEU A 64 17.35 -1.07 -4.79
CA LEU A 64 16.33 -0.29 -4.10
C LEU A 64 16.24 -0.72 -2.64
N ASN A 65 16.31 0.26 -1.75
CA ASN A 65 16.07 0.10 -0.32
C ASN A 65 15.40 1.38 0.21
N THR A 66 14.12 1.30 0.53
CA THR A 66 13.34 2.45 0.99
C THR A 66 12.30 2.04 2.02
N THR A 67 11.70 3.02 2.68
CA THR A 67 10.63 2.80 3.68
C THR A 67 9.49 3.77 3.42
N ILE A 68 8.27 3.24 3.34
CA ILE A 68 7.04 4.02 3.33
C ILE A 68 6.60 4.20 4.79
N ALA A 69 6.65 5.44 5.27
CA ALA A 69 6.40 5.74 6.69
C ALA A 69 4.98 5.35 7.13
N SER A 70 3.99 5.62 6.28
CA SER A 70 2.58 5.31 6.53
C SER A 70 1.84 5.07 5.23
N LEU A 71 1.07 3.98 5.16
CA LEU A 71 0.26 3.61 4.01
C LEU A 71 -1.16 3.32 4.49
N ALA A 72 -2.08 4.26 4.23
CA ALA A 72 -3.48 4.16 4.62
C ALA A 72 -4.19 2.97 3.95
N PRO A 73 -5.33 2.48 4.48
CA PRO A 73 -6.13 1.45 3.82
C PRO A 73 -6.45 1.83 2.37
N LEU A 74 -6.29 0.88 1.45
CA LEU A 74 -6.52 1.03 0.01
C LEU A 74 -5.62 2.07 -0.70
N ALA A 75 -4.65 2.65 0.00
CA ALA A 75 -3.67 3.55 -0.61
C ALA A 75 -2.55 2.76 -1.29
N SER A 76 -1.98 3.39 -2.33
CA SER A 76 -0.81 2.90 -3.05
C SER A 76 0.28 3.95 -3.06
N GLU A 77 1.53 3.51 -2.98
CA GLU A 77 2.73 4.32 -3.18
C GLU A 77 3.51 3.76 -4.38
N SER A 78 3.93 4.63 -5.29
CA SER A 78 4.82 4.27 -6.39
C SER A 78 6.24 4.70 -6.05
N ILE A 79 7.18 3.78 -6.24
CA ILE A 79 8.61 3.96 -6.02
C ILE A 79 9.32 3.83 -7.36
#